data_AF-A0A9E0UIE8-F1
#
_entry.id   AF-A0A9E0UIE8-F1
#
_cell.length_a   1.000
_cell.length_b   1.000
_cell.length_c   1.000
_cell.angle_alpha   90.00
_cell.angle_beta   90.00
_cell.angle_gamma   90.00
#
_symmetry.space_group_name_H-M   'P 1'
#
loop_
_entity.id
_entity.type
_entity.pdbx_description
1 polymer ?
#
loop_
_entity_poly.entity_id
_entity_poly.type
_entity_poly.pdbx_seq_one_letter_code
_entity_poly.pdbx_strand_id
1 'polypeptide(L)'
;MAQEPIDLAEYRKRREKQAAVSWRVRLFGGSEPSLGPGEVHCTKCRQPISRRASQCPHCGVHFSGSAADFAPQQYFLGKTWVKWVFLLLILSLILAAFQGWAGI
;
A
#
# COMPACT_ATOMS: atom_id res chain seq x y z
N MET A 1 -28.99 -21.22 27.56
CA MET A 1 -27.79 -20.61 26.95
C MET A 1 -27.50 -19.32 27.71
N ALA A 2 -26.83 -19.40 28.86
CA ALA A 2 -26.46 -18.23 29.65
C ALA A 2 -25.20 -17.61 29.02
N GLN A 3 -25.31 -16.39 28.48
CA GLN A 3 -24.15 -15.61 28.07
C GLN A 3 -23.46 -15.09 29.33
N GLU A 4 -22.20 -15.46 29.53
CA GLU A 4 -21.38 -14.91 30.61
C GLU A 4 -21.30 -13.38 30.49
N PRO A 5 -21.35 -12.64 31.63
CA PRO A 5 -21.28 -11.19 31.60
C PRO A 5 -19.93 -10.74 31.05
N ILE A 6 -19.98 -9.86 30.06
CA ILE A 6 -18.78 -9.29 29.42
C ILE A 6 -17.99 -8.49 30.47
N ASP A 7 -16.78 -8.97 30.79
CA ASP A 7 -15.88 -8.25 31.69
C ASP A 7 -15.35 -6.97 31.03
N LEU A 8 -15.83 -5.84 31.54
CA LEU A 8 -15.49 -4.51 31.05
C LEU A 8 -14.01 -4.17 31.29
N ALA A 9 -13.36 -4.76 32.30
CA ALA A 9 -11.94 -4.54 32.58
C ALA A 9 -11.06 -5.19 31.50
N GLU A 10 -11.34 -6.45 31.18
CA GLU A 10 -10.72 -7.16 30.07
C GLU A 10 -10.96 -6.44 28.72
N TYR A 11 -12.18 -5.95 28.48
CA TYR A 11 -12.53 -5.22 27.27
C TYR A 11 -11.73 -3.91 27.12
N ARG A 12 -11.59 -3.13 28.20
CA ARG A 12 -10.82 -1.87 28.20
C ARG A 12 -9.35 -2.13 27.86
N LYS A 13 -8.75 -3.18 28.45
CA LYS A 13 -7.36 -3.58 28.22
C LYS A 13 -7.10 -4.00 26.77
N ARG A 14 -8.05 -4.70 26.11
CA ARG A 14 -7.95 -5.02 24.68
C ARG A 14 -8.00 -3.75 23.82
N ARG A 15 -8.85 -2.79 24.18
CA ARG A 15 -9.00 -1.53 23.44
C ARG A 15 -7.72 -0.69 23.45
N GLU A 16 -7.04 -0.60 24.59
CA GLU A 16 -5.77 0.12 24.72
C GLU A 16 -4.68 -0.48 23.81
N LYS A 17 -4.59 -1.82 23.78
CA LYS A 17 -3.67 -2.53 22.88
C LYS A 17 -4.02 -2.30 21.40
N GLN A 18 -5.31 -2.30 21.05
CA GLN A 18 -5.78 -2.06 19.68
C GLN A 18 -5.52 -0.62 19.21
N ALA A 19 -5.68 0.38 20.09
CA ALA A 19 -5.40 1.78 19.78
C ALA A 19 -3.92 1.99 19.43
N ALA A 20 -3.01 1.37 20.19
CA ALA A 20 -1.56 1.42 19.93
C ALA A 20 -1.16 0.71 18.63
N VAL A 21 -1.88 -0.31 18.18
CA VAL A 21 -1.62 -0.96 16.89
C VAL A 21 -2.17 -0.13 15.71
N SER A 22 -3.29 0.59 15.94
CA SER A 22 -4.00 1.30 14.88
C SER A 22 -3.21 2.43 14.23
N TRP A 23 -2.37 3.15 14.99
CA TRP A 23 -1.58 4.27 14.43
C TRP A 23 -0.47 3.76 13.49
N ARG A 24 0.14 2.62 13.81
CA ARG A 24 1.20 2.01 12.99
C ARG A 24 0.64 1.47 11.68
N VAL A 25 -0.55 0.87 11.73
CA VAL A 25 -1.30 0.45 10.54
C VAL A 25 -1.76 1.65 9.71
N ARG A 26 -2.13 2.78 10.32
CA ARG A 26 -2.59 3.96 9.56
C ARG A 26 -1.44 4.74 8.91
N LEU A 27 -0.25 4.76 9.53
CA LEU A 27 0.92 5.50 9.02
C LEU A 27 1.80 4.70 8.05
N PHE A 28 1.83 3.36 8.18
CA PHE A 28 2.64 2.48 7.33
C PHE A 28 1.84 1.37 6.64
N GLY A 29 0.55 1.22 6.92
CA GLY A 29 -0.33 0.21 6.30
C GLY A 29 -0.84 0.65 4.93
N GLY A 30 0.08 0.98 4.05
CA GLY A 30 -0.03 0.61 2.64
C GLY A 30 0.56 -0.80 2.50
N SER A 31 -0.04 -1.79 3.16
CA SER A 31 0.28 -3.19 2.92
C SER A 31 -1.00 -3.90 2.55
N GLU A 32 -1.36 -3.72 1.27
CA GLU A 32 -1.84 -4.85 0.48
C GLU A 32 -0.98 -6.06 0.93
N PRO A 33 -1.60 -7.15 1.44
CA PRO A 33 -0.84 -8.24 2.05
C PRO A 33 0.27 -8.62 1.08
N SER A 34 1.50 -8.73 1.59
CA SER A 34 2.68 -9.05 0.79
C SER A 34 2.51 -10.43 0.16
N LEU A 35 1.80 -10.45 -0.96
CA LEU A 35 1.76 -11.57 -1.88
C LEU A 35 3.20 -11.75 -2.35
N GLY A 36 3.68 -12.99 -2.30
CA GLY A 36 5.05 -13.30 -2.74
C GLY A 36 5.28 -12.78 -4.16
N PRO A 37 6.54 -12.59 -4.59
CA PRO A 37 6.85 -12.19 -5.96
C PRO A 37 6.33 -13.26 -6.94
N GLY A 38 5.07 -13.10 -7.38
CA GLY A 38 4.36 -14.15 -8.09
C GLY A 38 2.92 -14.40 -7.65
N GLU A 39 2.38 -13.68 -6.67
CA GLU A 39 0.99 -13.80 -6.23
C GLU A 39 0.23 -12.48 -6.46
N VAL A 40 -1.05 -12.56 -6.81
CA VAL A 40 -2.00 -11.45 -7.04
C VAL A 40 -3.35 -11.74 -6.39
N HIS A 41 -4.12 -10.71 -6.06
CA HIS A 41 -5.45 -10.90 -5.49
C HIS A 41 -6.47 -11.24 -6.58
N CYS A 42 -7.32 -12.24 -6.30
CA CYS A 42 -8.46 -12.51 -7.16
C CYS A 42 -9.43 -11.33 -7.16
N THR A 43 -9.85 -10.87 -8.34
CA THR A 43 -10.80 -9.74 -8.51
C THR A 43 -12.16 -9.98 -7.87
N LYS A 44 -12.60 -11.25 -7.80
CA LYS A 44 -13.88 -11.64 -7.20
C LYS A 44 -13.83 -11.87 -5.69
N CYS A 45 -12.98 -12.79 -5.21
CA CYS A 45 -12.96 -13.19 -3.79
C CYS A 45 -11.86 -12.51 -2.95
N ARG A 46 -10.98 -11.73 -3.58
CA ARG A 46 -9.84 -11.06 -2.94
C ARG A 46 -8.89 -11.99 -2.18
N GLN A 47 -8.92 -13.30 -2.43
CA GLN A 47 -7.89 -14.21 -1.92
C GLN A 47 -6.63 -14.14 -2.78
N PRO A 48 -5.45 -14.35 -2.18
CA PRO A 48 -4.19 -14.42 -2.91
C PRO A 48 -4.21 -15.65 -3.82
N ILE A 49 -3.82 -15.44 -5.08
CA ILE A 49 -3.70 -16.48 -6.10
C ILE A 49 -2.37 -16.32 -6.84
N SER A 50 -1.88 -17.40 -7.44
CA SER A 50 -0.69 -17.31 -8.30
C SER A 50 -0.94 -16.38 -9.49
N ARG A 51 0.04 -15.53 -9.82
CA ARG A 51 0.08 -14.69 -11.02
C ARG A 51 -0.13 -15.47 -12.31
N ARG A 52 0.28 -16.73 -12.33
CA ARG A 52 0.21 -17.62 -13.49
C ARG A 52 -1.06 -18.48 -13.49
N ALA A 53 -1.90 -18.38 -12.46
CA ALA A 53 -3.14 -19.13 -12.40
C ALA A 53 -4.14 -18.58 -13.43
N SER A 54 -4.57 -19.46 -14.34
CA SER A 54 -5.67 -19.18 -15.28
C SER A 54 -7.05 -19.29 -14.62
N GLN A 55 -7.12 -19.88 -13.42
CA GLN A 55 -8.34 -20.02 -12.65
C GLN A 55 -8.06 -19.79 -11.16
N CYS A 56 -8.97 -19.08 -10.48
CA CYS A 56 -8.90 -18.93 -9.03
C CYS A 56 -9.29 -20.26 -8.32
N PRO A 57 -8.43 -20.85 -7.48
CA PRO A 57 -8.75 -22.08 -6.74
C PRO A 57 -9.79 -21.88 -5.63
N HIS A 58 -10.08 -20.63 -5.26
CA HIS A 58 -11.00 -20.33 -4.17
C HIS A 58 -12.43 -20.05 -4.63
N CYS A 59 -12.60 -19.36 -5.76
CA CYS A 59 -13.92 -18.96 -6.25
C CYS A 59 -14.26 -19.48 -7.66
N GLY A 60 -13.32 -20.16 -8.32
CA GLY A 60 -13.52 -20.81 -9.61
C GLY A 60 -13.55 -19.87 -10.81
N VAL A 61 -13.34 -18.56 -10.64
CA VAL A 61 -13.35 -17.62 -11.76
C VAL A 61 -12.19 -17.93 -12.72
N HIS A 62 -12.51 -18.07 -14.01
CA HIS A 62 -11.52 -18.19 -15.08
C HIS A 62 -11.08 -16.80 -15.53
N PHE A 63 -9.78 -16.61 -15.65
CA PHE A 63 -9.19 -15.44 -16.28
C PHE A 63 -8.91 -15.77 -17.74
N SER A 64 -9.22 -14.87 -18.67
CA SER A 64 -8.92 -15.03 -20.10
C SER A 64 -7.43 -14.88 -20.44
N GLY A 65 -6.56 -14.80 -19.42
CA GLY A 65 -5.13 -14.54 -19.49
C GLY A 65 -4.45 -14.86 -18.15
N SER A 66 -3.26 -14.30 -17.91
CA SER A 66 -2.54 -14.51 -16.64
C SER A 66 -3.15 -13.61 -15.56
N ALA A 67 -3.32 -14.11 -14.33
CA ALA A 67 -3.81 -13.27 -13.22
C ALA A 67 -2.92 -12.04 -12.97
N ALA A 68 -1.64 -12.09 -13.37
CA ALA A 68 -0.71 -10.96 -13.39
C ALA A 68 -1.19 -9.75 -14.20
N ASP A 69 -1.91 -9.97 -15.30
CA ASP A 69 -2.35 -8.91 -16.23
C ASP A 69 -3.51 -8.09 -15.65
N PHE A 70 -4.19 -8.64 -14.64
CA PHE A 70 -5.35 -8.04 -13.98
C PHE A 70 -5.03 -7.50 -12.58
N ALA A 71 -3.81 -7.69 -12.10
CA ALA A 71 -3.37 -7.05 -10.88
C ALA A 71 -3.02 -5.59 -11.19
N PRO A 72 -3.52 -4.61 -10.41
CA PRO A 72 -3.12 -3.22 -10.59
C PRO A 72 -1.61 -3.15 -10.42
N GLN A 73 -0.90 -2.99 -11.53
CA GLN A 73 0.52 -2.69 -11.54
C GLN A 73 0.65 -1.28 -10.95
N GLN A 74 0.82 -1.21 -9.62
CA GLN A 74 1.16 0.02 -8.93
C GLN A 74 2.57 0.39 -9.41
N TYR A 75 2.63 1.10 -10.53
CA TYR A 75 3.84 1.63 -11.11
C TYR A 75 4.51 2.48 -10.03
N PHE A 76 5.57 1.94 -9.47
CA PHE A 76 6.39 2.57 -8.42
C PHE A 76 7.19 3.79 -8.94
N LEU A 77 6.84 4.32 -10.11
CA LEU A 77 7.55 5.38 -10.83
C LEU A 77 7.27 6.80 -10.31
N GLY A 78 6.24 6.99 -9.47
CA GLY A 78 5.83 8.32 -9.04
C GLY A 78 6.69 8.95 -7.94
N LYS A 79 7.46 8.18 -7.16
CA LYS A 79 8.02 8.70 -5.90
C LYS A 79 9.48 9.13 -5.96
N THR A 80 10.28 8.53 -6.84
CA THR A 80 11.69 8.89 -7.02
C THR A 80 11.84 10.06 -8.00
N TRP A 81 11.14 10.04 -9.13
CA TRP A 81 11.25 11.08 -10.16
C TRP A 81 10.76 12.44 -9.65
N VAL A 82 9.70 12.49 -8.85
CA VAL A 82 9.20 13.73 -8.24
C VAL A 82 10.24 14.39 -7.33
N LYS A 83 11.04 13.63 -6.56
CA LYS A 83 12.13 14.20 -5.75
C LYS A 83 13.21 14.83 -6.64
N TRP A 84 13.58 14.17 -7.74
CA TRP A 84 14.56 14.71 -8.68
C TRP A 84 14.05 15.96 -9.40
N VAL A 85 12.78 15.98 -9.82
CA VAL A 85 12.15 17.18 -10.42
C VAL A 85 12.13 18.35 -9.44
N PHE A 86 11.74 18.12 -8.18
CA PHE A 86 11.78 19.15 -7.14
C PHE A 86 13.19 19.66 -6.86
N LEU A 87 14.17 18.76 -6.77
CA LEU A 87 15.56 19.11 -6.50
C LEU A 87 16.16 19.93 -7.65
N LEU A 88 15.84 19.59 -8.91
CA LEU A 88 16.26 20.35 -10.09
C LEU A 88 15.58 21.73 -10.16
N LEU A 89 14.29 21.83 -9.83
CA LEU A 89 13.56 23.11 -9.76
C LEU A 89 14.16 24.05 -8.71
N ILE A 90 14.44 23.52 -7.51
CA ILE A 90 15.05 24.29 -6.42
C ILE A 90 16.46 24.73 -6.81
N LEU A 91 17.28 23.83 -7.37
CA LEU A 91 18.63 24.15 -7.81
C LEU A 91 18.63 25.24 -8.91
N SER A 92 17.69 25.16 -9.86
CA SER A 92 17.50 26.17 -10.90
C SER A 92 17.14 27.55 -10.32
N LEU A 93 16.22 27.61 -9.34
CA LEU A 93 15.86 28.85 -8.66
C LEU A 93 17.05 29.47 -7.89
N ILE A 94 17.84 28.63 -7.20
CA ILE A 94 19.03 29.09 -6.48
C ILE A 94 20.06 29.66 -7.45
N LEU A 95 20.35 28.95 -8.56
CA LEU A 95 21.28 29.41 -9.59
C LEU A 95 20.84 30.74 -10.20
N ALA A 96 19.54 30.90 -10.50
CA ALA A 96 19.00 32.17 -11.02
C ALA A 96 19.16 33.32 -10.02
N ALA A 97 18.93 33.06 -8.72
CA ALA A 97 19.13 34.05 -7.68
C ALA A 97 20.61 34.46 -7.53
N PHE A 98 21.53 33.51 -7.63
CA PHE A 98 22.98 33.77 -7.58
C PHE A 98 23.47 34.57 -8.80
N GLN A 99 23.00 34.27 -10.01
CA GLN A 99 23.39 35.02 -11.21
C GLN A 99 22.77 36.42 -11.26
N GLY A 100 21.56 36.59 -10.73
CA GLY A 100 20.94 37.92 -10.58
C GLY A 100 21.66 38.82 -9.58
N TRP A 101 22.40 38.27 -8.63
CA TRP A 101 23.14 39.04 -7.61
C TRP A 101 24.55 39.47 -8.08
N ALA A 102 25.15 38.76 -9.04
CA ALA A 102 26.49 39.09 -9.56
C ALA A 102 26.49 40.16 -10.68
N GLY A 103 25.32 40.66 -11.07
CA GLY A 103 25.14 41.60 -12.18
C GLY A 103 24.65 43.00 -11.80
N ILE A 104 24.61 43.35 -10.50
CA ILE A 104 24.29 44.70 -10.01
C ILE A 104 25.55 45.42 -9.55
#